data_AF-A0A2V8XF49-F1
#
_entry.id   AF-A0A2V8XF49-F1
#
_cell.length_a   1.000
_cell.length_b   1.000
_cell.length_c   1.000
_cell.angle_alpha   90.00
_cell.angle_beta   90.00
_cell.angle_gamma   90.00
#
_symmetry.space_group_name_H-M   'P 1'
#
loop_
_entity.id
_entity.type
_entity.pdbx_description
1 polymer ?
#
loop_
_entity_poly.entity_id
_entity_poly.type
_entity_poly.pdbx_seq_one_letter_code
_entity_poly.pdbx_strand_id
1 'polypeptide(L)'
;MGIAVGQAAPDFTLQNQEKKEVKLSDFAGKKNVVLVWYPLDWSPTCTNEHACFVNEMKAFETLDAEVLGISVDSVWSHKAYAEKMGIKYSLLADF
;
A
#
# COMPACT_ATOMS: atom_id res chain seq x y z
N MET A 1 -10.22 -8.31 16.75
CA MET A 1 -9.27 -7.89 17.81
C MET A 1 -8.12 -7.18 17.10
N GLY A 2 -7.67 -6.02 17.56
CA GLY A 2 -6.64 -5.23 16.88
C GLY A 2 -5.22 -5.79 17.07
N ILE A 3 -4.27 -5.30 16.28
CA ILE A 3 -2.84 -5.60 16.43
C ILE A 3 -2.22 -4.63 17.44
N ALA A 4 -1.42 -5.14 18.38
CA ALA A 4 -0.73 -4.32 19.37
C ALA A 4 0.70 -3.94 18.91
N VAL A 5 1.23 -2.82 19.41
CA VAL A 5 2.62 -2.43 19.18
C VAL A 5 3.57 -3.50 19.73
N GLY A 6 4.58 -3.88 18.95
CA GLY A 6 5.54 -4.93 19.28
C GLY A 6 5.05 -6.34 18.94
N GLN A 7 3.79 -6.51 18.55
CA GLN A 7 3.30 -7.77 18.00
C GLN A 7 3.88 -7.99 16.60
N ALA A 8 4.25 -9.23 16.29
CA ALA A 8 4.61 -9.59 14.92
C ALA A 8 3.44 -9.32 13.97
N ALA A 9 3.71 -8.62 12.86
CA ALA A 9 2.71 -8.38 11.82
C ALA A 9 2.24 -9.72 11.23
N PRO A 10 0.93 -9.98 11.14
CA PRO A 10 0.40 -11.14 10.44
C PRO A 10 0.85 -11.15 8.98
N ASP A 11 1.30 -12.30 8.53
CA ASP A 11 1.67 -12.49 7.14
C ASP A 11 0.41 -12.52 6.25
N PHE A 12 0.54 -12.02 5.03
CA PHE A 12 -0.52 -12.04 4.02
C PHE A 12 0.10 -12.09 2.63
N THR A 13 -0.68 -12.57 1.68
CA THR A 13 -0.38 -12.50 0.24
C THR A 13 -1.58 -11.88 -0.46
N LEU A 14 -1.38 -10.73 -1.11
CA LEU A 14 -2.41 -10.01 -1.85
C LEU A 14 -1.92 -9.69 -3.27
N GLN A 15 -2.86 -9.50 -4.20
CA GLN A 15 -2.52 -9.08 -5.56
C GLN A 15 -2.38 -7.57 -5.65
N ASN A 16 -1.34 -7.09 -6.33
CA ASN A 16 -1.17 -5.67 -6.62
C ASN A 16 -1.90 -5.24 -7.91
N GLN A 17 -1.80 -3.96 -8.27
CA GLN A 17 -2.37 -3.38 -9.48
C GLN A 17 -1.88 -4.01 -10.80
N GLU A 18 -0.77 -4.74 -10.79
CA GLU A 18 -0.24 -5.50 -11.93
C GLU A 18 -0.63 -6.99 -11.89
N LYS A 19 -1.47 -7.39 -10.93
CA LYS A 19 -1.86 -8.79 -10.62
C LYS A 19 -0.68 -9.66 -10.16
N LYS A 20 0.39 -9.04 -9.68
CA LYS A 20 1.50 -9.77 -9.04
C LYS A 20 1.15 -9.99 -7.58
N GLU A 21 1.48 -11.18 -7.08
CA GLU A 21 1.37 -11.46 -5.66
C GLU A 21 2.45 -10.70 -4.90
N VAL A 22 2.04 -10.03 -3.82
CA VAL A 22 2.90 -9.36 -2.87
C VAL A 22 2.68 -10.02 -1.53
N LYS A 23 3.75 -10.59 -0.98
CA LYS A 23 3.74 -11.26 0.31
C LYS A 23 4.49 -10.44 1.35
N LEU A 24 3.86 -10.18 2.50
CA LEU A 24 4.48 -9.33 3.54
C LEU A 24 5.81 -9.92 4.03
N SER A 25 5.89 -11.25 4.18
CA SER A 25 7.13 -11.92 4.60
C SER A 25 8.33 -11.68 3.67
N ASP A 26 8.11 -11.30 2.41
CA ASP A 26 9.20 -11.14 1.44
C ASP A 26 10.08 -9.91 1.75
N PHE A 27 9.55 -8.96 2.51
CA PHE A 27 10.24 -7.75 2.97
C PHE A 27 10.94 -7.93 4.33
N ALA A 28 10.58 -8.97 5.09
CA ALA A 28 11.09 -9.18 6.44
C ALA A 28 12.63 -9.31 6.44
N GLY A 29 13.28 -8.51 7.29
CA GLY A 29 14.74 -8.45 7.39
C GLY A 29 15.46 -7.77 6.22
N LYS A 30 14.71 -7.24 5.23
CA LYS A 30 15.28 -6.53 4.07
C LYS A 30 14.94 -5.05 4.04
N LYS A 31 13.70 -4.69 4.40
CA LYS A 31 13.20 -3.31 4.30
C LYS A 31 12.11 -3.06 5.33
N ASN A 32 11.99 -1.81 5.80
CA ASN A 32 10.83 -1.42 6.59
C ASN A 32 9.58 -1.39 5.69
N VAL A 33 8.39 -1.67 6.25
CA VAL A 33 7.14 -1.65 5.48
C VAL A 33 6.12 -0.76 6.18
N VAL A 34 5.56 0.18 5.43
CA VAL A 34 4.45 1.05 5.84
C VAL A 34 3.19 0.55 5.13
N LEU A 35 2.27 -0.02 5.90
CA LEU A 35 0.98 -0.48 5.40
C LEU A 35 -0.07 0.63 5.59
N VAL A 36 -0.68 1.07 4.50
CA VAL A 36 -1.67 2.15 4.47
C VAL A 36 -3.01 1.56 4.07
N TRP A 37 -3.86 1.27 5.05
CA TRP A 37 -5.25 0.88 4.78
C TRP A 37 -6.09 2.12 4.51
N TYR A 38 -6.85 2.10 3.42
CA TYR A 38 -7.78 3.16 3.06
C TYR A 38 -9.13 2.57 2.58
N PRO A 39 -10.25 3.29 2.76
CA PRO A 39 -11.57 2.75 2.46
C PRO A 39 -11.83 2.40 0.98
N LEU A 40 -11.53 3.34 0.07
CA LEU A 40 -11.88 3.18 -1.34
C LEU A 40 -11.05 4.11 -2.25
N ASP A 41 -10.60 3.56 -3.37
CA ASP A 41 -10.15 4.30 -4.55
C ASP A 41 -11.19 5.36 -4.94
N TRP A 42 -10.73 6.42 -5.63
CA TRP A 42 -11.60 7.47 -6.20
C TRP A 42 -12.44 8.28 -5.19
N SER A 43 -12.29 8.04 -3.89
CA SER A 43 -12.91 8.87 -2.86
C SER A 43 -12.08 10.14 -2.59
N PRO A 44 -12.69 11.32 -2.40
CA PRO A 44 -11.94 12.58 -2.30
C PRO A 44 -10.90 12.60 -1.18
N THR A 45 -11.24 12.05 -0.01
CA THR A 45 -10.33 12.00 1.14
C THR A 45 -9.13 11.11 0.87
N CYS A 46 -9.34 9.87 0.42
CA CYS A 46 -8.24 8.95 0.12
C CYS A 46 -7.38 9.49 -1.03
N THR A 47 -8.00 10.18 -2.00
CA THR A 47 -7.28 10.87 -3.09
C THR A 47 -6.28 11.89 -2.56
N ASN A 48 -6.69 12.70 -1.59
CA ASN A 48 -5.81 13.68 -0.97
C ASN A 48 -4.71 13.00 -0.12
N GLU A 49 -5.05 11.94 0.62
CA GLU A 49 -4.08 11.17 1.40
C GLU A 49 -3.00 10.55 0.51
N HIS A 50 -3.39 9.88 -0.59
CA HIS A 50 -2.46 9.31 -1.54
C HIS A 50 -1.59 10.36 -2.24
N ALA A 51 -2.13 11.55 -2.52
CA ALA A 51 -1.34 12.68 -3.04
C ALA A 51 -0.24 13.11 -2.04
N CYS A 52 -0.53 13.14 -0.74
CA CYS A 52 0.49 13.38 0.28
C CYS A 52 1.57 12.30 0.27
N PHE A 53 1.22 11.02 0.22
CA PHE A 53 2.20 9.94 0.13
C PHE A 53 3.09 10.05 -1.12
N VAL A 54 2.50 10.38 -2.27
CA VAL A 54 3.25 10.57 -3.52
C VAL A 54 4.26 11.71 -3.39
N ASN A 55 3.86 12.83 -2.78
CA ASN A 55 4.76 13.97 -2.57
C ASN A 55 5.90 13.67 -1.58
N GLU A 56 5.65 12.82 -0.59
CA GLU A 56 6.59 12.46 0.47
C GLU A 56 7.40 11.18 0.18
N MET A 57 7.31 10.62 -1.04
CA MET A 57 8.00 9.36 -1.40
C MET A 57 9.50 9.36 -1.08
N LYS A 58 10.18 10.50 -1.29
CA LYS A 58 11.61 10.63 -0.97
C LYS A 58 11.93 10.46 0.51
N ALA A 59 11.01 10.85 1.40
CA ALA A 59 11.19 10.67 2.84
C ALA A 59 11.14 9.18 3.19
N PHE A 60 10.19 8.43 2.62
CA PHE A 60 10.09 6.98 2.82
C PHE A 60 11.31 6.24 2.24
N GLU A 61 11.78 6.64 1.05
CA GLU A 61 12.99 6.09 0.45
C GLU A 61 14.23 6.30 1.34
N THR A 62 14.37 7.49 1.94
CA THR A 62 15.48 7.82 2.86
C THR A 62 15.46 6.97 4.13
N LEU A 63 14.27 6.52 4.55
CA LEU A 63 14.07 5.65 5.71
C LEU A 63 14.15 4.15 5.39
N ASP A 64 14.54 3.81 4.16
CA ASP A 64 14.52 2.44 3.64
C ASP A 64 13.17 1.74 3.91
N ALA A 65 12.10 2.44 3.55
CA ALA A 65 10.73 2.00 3.75
C ALA A 65 10.00 1.76 2.43
N GLU A 66 9.25 0.67 2.35
CA GLU A 66 8.31 0.38 1.28
C GLU A 66 6.90 0.76 1.74
N VAL A 67 6.17 1.55 0.94
CA VAL A 67 4.77 1.87 1.20
C VAL A 67 3.90 0.86 0.45
N LEU A 68 2.87 0.31 1.09
CA LEU A 68 1.87 -0.55 0.45
C LEU A 68 0.49 -0.01 0.81
N GLY A 69 -0.27 0.42 -0.20
CA GLY A 69 -1.67 0.81 -0.02
C GLY A 69 -2.56 -0.43 -0.06
N ILE A 70 -3.56 -0.53 0.82
CA ILE A 70 -4.48 -1.68 0.88
C ILE A 70 -5.92 -1.16 0.97
N SER A 71 -6.79 -1.67 0.12
CA SER A 71 -8.24 -1.45 0.21
C SER A 71 -9.01 -2.64 -0.35
N VAL A 72 -10.33 -2.59 -0.26
CA VAL A 72 -11.23 -3.62 -0.82
C VAL A 72 -11.45 -3.48 -2.33
N ASP A 73 -10.82 -2.51 -2.98
CA ASP A 73 -10.96 -2.32 -4.42
C ASP A 73 -10.27 -3.41 -5.24
N SER A 74 -10.81 -3.67 -6.43
CA SER A 74 -10.19 -4.63 -7.35
C SER A 74 -8.84 -4.14 -7.89
N VAL A 75 -7.98 -5.09 -8.27
CA VAL A 75 -6.71 -4.82 -8.98
C VAL A 75 -6.86 -3.90 -10.20
N TRP A 76 -8.03 -3.91 -10.84
CA TRP A 76 -8.33 -3.08 -12.01
C TRP A 76 -8.60 -1.63 -11.63
N SER A 77 -9.32 -1.38 -10.54
CA SER A 77 -9.51 -0.04 -9.98
C SER A 77 -8.17 0.53 -9.56
N HIS A 78 -7.38 -0.25 -8.81
CA HIS A 78 -6.05 0.13 -8.38
C HIS A 78 -5.14 0.52 -9.53
N LYS A 79 -5.17 -0.22 -10.64
CA LYS A 79 -4.38 0.11 -11.83
C LYS A 79 -4.77 1.46 -12.40
N ALA A 80 -6.06 1.67 -12.65
CA ALA A 80 -6.55 2.93 -13.21
C ALA A 80 -6.30 4.11 -12.26
N TYR A 81 -6.47 3.90 -10.96
CA TYR A 81 -6.28 4.90 -9.92
C TYR A 81 -4.81 5.28 -9.76
N ALA A 82 -3.91 4.30 -9.71
CA ALA A 82 -2.47 4.53 -9.64
C ALA A 82 -1.95 5.30 -10.86
N GLU A 83 -2.39 4.92 -12.06
CA GLU A 83 -2.05 5.64 -13.31
C GLU A 83 -2.55 7.10 -13.27
N LYS A 84 -3.80 7.31 -12.84
CA LYS A 84 -4.41 8.65 -12.77
C LYS A 84 -3.72 9.56 -11.74
N MET A 85 -3.37 9.01 -10.58
CA MET A 85 -2.83 9.75 -9.45
C MET A 85 -1.30 9.81 -9.43
N GLY A 86 -0.63 9.09 -10.35
CA GLY A 86 0.83 9.01 -10.39
C GLY A 86 1.43 8.21 -9.22
N ILE A 87 0.65 7.32 -8.61
CA ILE A 87 1.10 6.47 -7.50
C ILE A 87 2.14 5.47 -8.02
N LYS A 88 3.29 5.42 -7.34
CA LYS A 88 4.43 4.57 -7.73
C LYS A 88 4.61 3.32 -6.87
N TYR A 89 4.08 3.33 -5.66
CA TYR A 89 4.07 2.18 -4.76
C TYR A 89 2.93 1.22 -5.10
N SER A 90 2.98 0.00 -4.53
CA SER A 90 1.97 -1.02 -4.80
C SER A 90 0.66 -0.74 -4.08
N LEU A 91 -0.45 -0.88 -4.79
CA LEU A 91 -1.81 -0.92 -4.24
C LEU A 91 -2.30 -2.36 -4.27
N LEU A 92 -2.63 -2.91 -3.11
CA LEU A 92 -2.99 -4.30 -2.89
C LEU A 92 -4.50 -4.44 -2.71
N ALA A 93 -5.09 -5.34 -3.49
CA ALA A 93 -6.52 -5.63 -3.47
C ALA A 93 -6.85 -6.68 -2.39
N ASP A 94 -7.62 -6.26 -1.38
CA ASP A 94 -8.17 -7.10 -0.31
C ASP A 94 -9.69 -7.28 -0.52
N PHE A 95 -10.02 -7.86 -1.69
CA PHE A 95 -11.40 -8.05 -2.18
C PHE A 95 -12.07 -9.30 -1.61
#